data_AF-A0A522A7W2-F1
#
_entry.id   AF-A0A522A7W2-F1
#
_cell.length_a   1.000
_cell.length_b   1.000
_cell.length_c   1.000
_cell.angle_alpha   90.00
_cell.angle_beta   90.00
_cell.angle_gamma   90.00
#
_symmetry.space_group_name_H-M   'P 1'
#
loop_
_entity.id
_entity.type
_entity.pdbx_description
1 polymer ?
#
loop_
_entity_poly.entity_id
_entity_poly.type
_entity_poly.pdbx_seq_one_letter_code
_entity_poly.pdbx_strand_id
1 'polypeptide(L)' 'MRHDINNHLALVLAAAEIIKKKPDALERMLATVAEQPAKITAATRKFSAEFEQTFGITRP' A
#
# COMPACT_ATOMS: atom_id res chain seq x y z
N MET A 1 -1.35 10.77 -3.93
CA MET A 1 -2.12 9.67 -3.29
C MET A 1 -2.53 8.55 -4.24
N ARG A 2 -3.46 8.74 -5.21
CA ARG A 2 -3.92 7.62 -6.06
C ARG A 2 -2.77 6.91 -6.77
N HIS A 3 -1.84 7.69 -7.32
CA HIS A 3 -0.60 7.19 -7.91
C HIS A 3 0.24 6.38 -6.90
N ASP A 4 0.43 6.89 -5.68
CA ASP A 4 1.25 6.25 -4.64
C ASP A 4 0.64 4.91 -4.19
N ILE A 5 -0.68 4.89 -3.96
CA ILE A 5 -1.42 3.67 -3.62
C ILE A 5 -1.29 2.64 -4.75
N ASN A 6 -1.50 3.06 -6.00
CA ASN A 6 -1.38 2.19 -7.16
C ASN A 6 0.04 1.61 -7.31
N ASN A 7 1.07 2.42 -7.04
CA ASN A 7 2.45 1.97 -7.07
C ASN A 7 2.72 0.90 -5.99
N HIS A 8 2.27 1.12 -4.75
CA HIS A 8 2.40 0.13 -3.68
C HIS A 8 1.65 -1.17 -4.00
N LEU A 9 0.43 -1.08 -4.55
CA LEU A 9 -0.33 -2.25 -5.00
C LEU A 9 0.37 -3.01 -6.12
N ALA A 10 0.93 -2.31 -7.10
CA ALA A 10 1.69 -2.93 -8.18
C ALA A 10 2.90 -3.71 -7.65
N LEU A 11 3.61 -3.17 -6.65
CA LEU A 11 4.73 -3.86 -6.00
C LEU A 11 4.30 -5.15 -5.27
N VAL A 12 3.16 -5.13 -4.57
CA VAL A 12 2.60 -6.32 -3.91
C VAL A 12 2.26 -7.39 -4.95
N LEU A 13 1.56 -7.02 -6.02
CA LEU A 13 1.17 -7.93 -7.09
C LEU A 13 2.40 -8.53 -7.78
N ALA A 14 3.40 -7.70 -8.10
CA ALA A 14 4.64 -8.15 -8.71
C ALA A 14 5.39 -9.14 -7.79
N ALA A 15 5.49 -8.84 -6.50
CA ALA A 15 6.12 -9.72 -5.53
C ALA A 15 5.38 -11.07 -5.42
N ALA A 16 4.05 -11.06 -5.37
CA ALA A 16 3.23 -12.27 -5.34
C ALA A 16 3.42 -13.14 -6.60
N GLU A 17 3.42 -12.52 -7.78
CA GLU A 17 3.66 -13.21 -9.05
C GLU A 17 5.08 -13.78 -9.15
N ILE A 18 6.09 -13.08 -8.61
CA ILE A 18 7.45 -13.60 -8.54
C ILE A 18 7.53 -14.82 -7.63
N ILE A 19 6.92 -14.78 -6.44
CA ILE A 19 6.89 -15.93 -5.51
C ILE A 19 6.24 -17.13 -6.17
N LYS A 20 5.12 -16.92 -6.87
CA LYS A 20 4.40 -17.99 -7.59
C LYS A 20 5.25 -18.64 -8.68
N LYS A 21 6.07 -17.87 -9.40
CA LYS A 21 6.93 -18.37 -10.49
C LYS A 21 8.28 -18.89 -9.99
N LYS A 22 8.78 -18.38 -8.87
CA LYS A 22 10.11 -18.64 -8.30
C LYS A 22 10.01 -18.71 -6.77
N PRO A 23 9.62 -19.86 -6.20
CA PRO A 23 9.47 -20.03 -4.75
C PRO A 23 10.73 -19.68 -3.96
N ASP A 24 11.92 -19.91 -4.51
CA ASP A 24 13.21 -19.57 -3.86
C ASP A 24 13.38 -18.06 -3.59
N ALA A 25 12.58 -17.21 -4.23
CA ALA A 25 12.56 -15.76 -3.97
C ALA A 25 11.65 -15.37 -2.78
N LEU A 26 11.01 -16.33 -2.11
CA LEU A 26 10.00 -16.09 -1.07
C LEU A 26 10.49 -15.15 0.02
N GLU A 27 11.60 -15.47 0.69
CA GLU A 27 12.09 -14.65 1.81
C GLU A 27 12.33 -13.19 1.39
N ARG A 28 12.92 -13.00 0.21
CA ARG A 28 13.22 -11.66 -0.32
C ARG A 28 11.94 -10.88 -0.66
N MET A 29 10.94 -11.56 -1.23
CA MET A 29 9.70 -10.91 -1.70
C MET A 29 8.66 -10.75 -0.60
N LEU A 30 8.68 -11.61 0.43
CA LEU A 30 7.76 -11.54 1.56
C LEU A 30 7.93 -10.25 2.35
N ALA A 31 9.17 -9.76 2.50
CA ALA A 31 9.45 -8.46 3.09
C ALA A 31 8.72 -7.33 2.34
N THR A 32 8.78 -7.33 1.01
CA THR A 32 8.06 -6.35 0.18
C THR A 32 6.56 -6.43 0.39
N VAL A 33 5.98 -7.64 0.36
CA VAL A 33 4.53 -7.87 0.55
C VAL A 33 4.07 -7.41 1.93
N ALA A 34 4.86 -7.64 2.98
CA ALA A 34 4.53 -7.25 4.34
C ALA A 34 4.61 -5.73 4.58
N GLU A 35 5.49 -5.03 3.87
CA GLU A 35 5.77 -3.61 4.13
C GLU A 35 4.83 -2.64 3.39
N GLN A 36 4.38 -2.98 2.17
CA GLN A 36 3.51 -2.10 1.37
C GLN A 36 2.13 -1.78 2.01
N PRO A 37 1.43 -2.71 2.70
CA PRO A 37 0.12 -2.43 3.30
C PRO A 37 0.11 -1.27 4.29
N ALA A 38 1.18 -1.13 5.08
CA ALA A 38 1.33 -0.01 6.01
C ALA A 38 1.47 1.33 5.27
N LYS A 39 2.23 1.35 4.17
CA LYS A 39 2.42 2.53 3.31
C LYS A 39 1.12 2.95 2.62
N ILE A 40 0.33 1.99 2.13
CA ILE A 40 -1.02 2.23 1.57
C ILE A 40 -1.94 2.84 2.64
N THR A 41 -1.98 2.24 3.82
CA THR A 41 -2.82 2.73 4.93
C THR A 41 -2.43 4.15 5.33
N ALA A 42 -1.14 4.46 5.42
CA ALA A 42 -0.65 5.80 5.72
C ALA A 42 -1.09 6.82 4.65
N ALA A 43 -0.95 6.49 3.36
CA ALA A 43 -1.38 7.35 2.27
C ALA A 43 -2.90 7.62 2.29
N THR A 44 -3.70 6.57 2.53
CA THR A 44 -5.16 6.70 2.66
C THR A 44 -5.57 7.54 3.86
N ARG A 45 -4.93 7.33 5.04
CA ARG A 45 -5.20 8.13 6.24
C ARG A 45 -4.87 9.60 6.02
N LYS A 46 -3.73 9.89 5.40
CA LYS A 46 -3.32 11.26 5.07
C LYS A 46 -4.37 11.96 4.21
N PHE A 47 -4.83 11.31 3.15
CA PHE A 47 -5.88 11.87 2.31
C PHE A 47 -7.21 12.02 3.04
N SER A 48 -7.62 11.03 3.86
CA SER A 48 -8.86 11.14 4.64
C SER A 48 -8.81 12.35 5.56
N ALA A 49 -7.68 12.57 6.24
CA ALA A 49 -7.49 13.73 7.11
C ALA A 49 -7.51 15.05 6.33
N GLU A 50 -6.81 15.13 5.20
CA GLU A 50 -6.81 16.32 4.33
C GLU A 50 -8.20 16.60 3.76
N PHE A 51 -8.93 15.56 3.35
CA PHE A 51 -10.30 15.65 2.86
C PHE A 51 -11.24 16.14 3.96
N GLU A 52 -11.23 15.50 5.12
CA GLU A 52 -12.06 15.89 6.26
C GLU A 52 -11.80 17.33 6.69
N GLN A 53 -10.54 17.75 6.76
CA GLN A 53 -10.16 19.13 7.06
C GLN A 53 -10.67 20.11 6.00
N THR A 54 -10.49 19.78 4.71
CA THR A 54 -10.89 20.68 3.60
C THR A 54 -12.40 20.88 3.54
N PHE A 55 -13.17 19.84 3.85
CA PHE A 55 -14.63 19.86 3.79
C PHE A 55 -15.29 20.12 5.15
N GLY A 56 -14.52 20.40 6.21
CA GLY A 56 -15.05 20.67 7.55
C GLY A 56 -15.80 19.49 8.18
N ILE A 57 -15.45 18.27 7.81
CA ILE A 57 -16.07 17.05 8.35
C ILE A 57 -15.48 16.76 9.72
N THR A 58 -16.28 16.90 10.76
CA THR A 58 -15.92 16.53 12.13
C THR A 58 -16.51 15.16 12.47
N ARG A 59 -15.67 14.19 12.83
CA ARG A 59 -16.15 12.92 13.39
C ARG A 59 -16.46 13.13 14.89
N PRO A 60 -17.57 12.59 15.42
CA PRO A 60 -17.87 12.62 16.85
C PRO A 60 -16.86 11.82 17.69
#